data_AF-A9CLB4-F1
#
_entry.id   AF-A9CLB4-F1
#
_cell.length_a   1.000
_cell.length_b   1.000
_cell.length_c   1.000
_cell.angle_alpha   90.00
_cell.angle_beta   90.00
_cell.angle_gamma   90.00
#
_symmetry.space_group_name_H-M   'P 1'
#
loop_
_entity.id
_entity.type
_entity.pdbx_description
1 polymer ?
#
loop_
_entity_poly.entity_id
_entity_poly.type
_entity_poly.pdbx_seq_one_letter_code
_entity_poly.pdbx_strand_id
1 'polypeptide(L)'
;MQRQLAAVRAIERKRQCGDEKSLGGLFNACRDLAGQRKKVEADLADLGGKVFSRGSDGCSASARQQRKSTSPAHASSKFAGTFRTGRAVLYCVRLADGYLFPAPNSQFVASDAADAILRQCQYICEDPAMDVYVLEDANLGTEQMISIRSQTSYQDFPRAFRYRDQENFRKCDWNRYVARIYELQQTKQMSKEMADVSVPPPALRPKIEENRVSMEETGSVKEVEPLIERPVRIVGPVFLQPQ
;
A
#
# COMPACT_ATOMS: atom_id res chain seq x y z
N MET A 1 9.51 -39.04 16.02
CA MET A 1 9.43 -37.84 16.89
C MET A 1 10.62 -37.70 17.86
N GLN A 2 11.13 -38.76 18.51
CA GLN A 2 12.33 -38.65 19.38
C GLN A 2 13.60 -38.09 18.69
N ARG A 3 13.81 -38.39 17.40
CA ARG A 3 14.91 -37.81 16.60
C ARG A 3 14.79 -36.29 16.43
N GLN A 4 13.59 -35.73 16.41
CA GLN A 4 13.36 -34.29 16.27
C GLN A 4 13.66 -33.56 17.58
N LEU A 5 13.29 -34.14 18.72
CA LEU A 5 13.67 -33.62 20.04
C LEU A 5 15.19 -33.60 20.24
N ALA A 6 15.90 -34.64 19.78
CA ALA A 6 17.36 -34.68 19.80
C ALA A 6 17.99 -33.59 18.91
N ALA A 7 17.40 -33.31 17.74
CA ALA A 7 17.86 -32.26 16.84
C ALA A 7 17.67 -30.85 17.44
N VAL A 8 16.50 -30.57 18.04
CA VAL A 8 16.23 -29.28 18.71
C VAL A 8 17.21 -29.06 19.88
N ARG A 9 17.40 -30.08 20.73
CA ARG A 9 18.35 -30.02 21.86
C ARG A 9 19.82 -29.86 21.39
N ALA A 10 20.19 -30.40 20.23
CA ALA A 10 21.51 -30.19 19.66
C ALA A 10 21.72 -28.73 19.20
N ILE A 11 20.68 -28.08 18.67
CA ILE A 11 20.72 -26.68 18.25
C ILE A 11 20.76 -25.75 19.48
N GLU A 12 20.01 -26.06 20.54
CA GLU A 12 20.04 -25.33 21.83
C GLU A 12 21.45 -25.29 22.43
N ARG A 13 22.15 -26.44 22.47
CA ARG A 13 23.54 -26.51 22.95
C ARG A 13 24.51 -25.72 22.08
N LYS A 14 24.38 -25.80 20.75
CA LYS A 14 25.23 -25.06 19.81
C LYS A 14 25.09 -23.54 19.97
N ARG A 15 23.89 -23.05 20.29
CA ARG A 15 23.60 -21.62 20.44
C ARG A 15 23.70 -21.13 21.89
N GLN A 16 24.13 -21.99 22.82
CA GLN A 16 24.23 -21.69 24.25
C GLN A 16 22.93 -21.07 24.80
N CYS A 17 21.78 -21.48 24.26
CA CYS A 17 20.47 -21.09 24.77
C CYS A 17 20.22 -21.87 26.06
N GLY A 18 20.81 -21.42 27.16
CA GLY A 18 20.48 -21.86 28.52
C GLY A 18 19.37 -21.00 29.11
N ASP A 19 18.61 -21.57 30.04
CA ASP A 19 17.38 -20.98 30.61
C ASP A 19 17.53 -19.56 31.21
N GLU A 20 18.76 -19.04 31.38
CA GLU A 20 19.03 -17.73 31.96
C GLU A 20 19.70 -16.69 31.05
N LYS A 21 20.09 -17.01 29.81
CA LYS A 21 20.78 -16.04 28.93
C LYS A 21 20.03 -15.78 27.63
N SER A 22 18.85 -15.16 27.75
CA SER A 22 18.15 -14.54 26.62
C SER A 22 18.21 -13.02 26.72
N LEU A 23 19.38 -12.45 26.39
CA LEU A 23 19.48 -11.02 26.13
C LEU A 23 18.93 -10.71 24.72
N GLY A 24 17.80 -9.97 24.67
CA GLY A 24 17.59 -8.96 23.62
C GLY A 24 16.43 -9.16 22.64
N GLY A 25 15.42 -8.26 22.73
CA GLY A 25 14.59 -7.84 21.61
C GLY A 25 13.44 -8.75 21.15
N LEU A 26 12.56 -8.21 20.30
CA LEU A 26 11.39 -8.89 19.71
C LEU A 26 11.76 -10.16 18.92
N PHE A 27 13.03 -10.30 18.48
CA PHE A 27 13.55 -11.44 17.72
C PHE A 27 14.56 -12.26 18.55
N ASN A 28 14.05 -12.97 19.54
CA ASN A 28 14.85 -13.86 20.39
C ASN A 28 14.86 -15.30 19.84
N ALA A 29 15.94 -15.68 19.16
CA ALA A 29 16.09 -17.03 18.59
C ALA A 29 15.99 -18.16 19.64
N CYS A 30 16.43 -17.92 20.89
CA CYS A 30 16.31 -18.89 21.97
C CYS A 30 14.85 -19.08 22.43
N ARG A 31 14.02 -18.02 22.35
CA ARG A 31 12.59 -18.08 22.71
C ARG A 31 11.79 -18.89 21.70
N ASP A 32 12.12 -18.75 20.41
CA ASP A 32 11.50 -19.54 19.34
C ASP A 32 11.83 -21.03 19.46
N LEU A 33 13.09 -21.37 19.74
CA LEU A 33 13.51 -22.76 19.99
C LEU A 33 12.80 -23.38 21.22
N ALA A 34 12.66 -22.62 22.32
CA ALA A 34 11.90 -23.07 23.48
C ALA A 34 10.41 -23.32 23.15
N GLY A 35 9.81 -22.51 22.28
CA GLY A 35 8.46 -22.71 21.76
C GLY A 35 8.34 -23.98 20.92
N GLN A 36 9.28 -24.22 20.02
CA GLN A 36 9.32 -25.44 19.20
C GLN A 36 9.50 -26.71 20.05
N ARG A 37 10.33 -26.66 21.10
CA ARG A 37 10.51 -27.78 22.04
C ARG A 37 9.20 -28.14 22.74
N LYS A 38 8.49 -27.15 23.30
CA LYS A 38 7.18 -27.35 23.95
C LYS A 38 6.14 -27.94 23.00
N LYS A 39 6.14 -27.51 21.74
CA LYS A 39 5.23 -28.04 20.72
C LYS A 39 5.49 -29.52 20.44
N VAL A 40 6.76 -29.90 20.22
CA VAL A 40 7.13 -31.30 19.96
C VAL A 40 6.89 -32.19 21.19
N GLU A 41 7.09 -31.66 22.40
CA GLU A 41 6.74 -32.35 23.66
C GLU A 41 5.22 -32.56 23.82
N ALA A 42 4.41 -31.56 23.46
CA ALA A 42 2.95 -31.67 23.46
C ALA A 42 2.44 -32.69 22.41
N ASP A 43 2.98 -32.66 21.19
CA ASP A 43 2.65 -33.63 20.15
C ASP A 43 3.03 -35.07 20.56
N LEU A 44 4.11 -35.23 21.34
CA LEU A 44 4.49 -36.53 21.92
C LEU A 44 3.56 -36.97 23.05
N ALA A 45 3.03 -36.04 23.85
CA ALA A 45 2.07 -36.34 24.90
C ALA A 45 0.70 -36.74 24.32
N ASP A 46 0.25 -36.08 23.24
CA ASP A 46 -1.00 -36.38 22.55
C ASP A 46 -0.97 -37.77 21.88
N LEU A 47 0.19 -38.16 21.34
CA LEU A 47 0.41 -39.51 20.80
C LEU A 47 0.60 -40.58 21.89
N GLY A 48 0.97 -40.18 23.11
CA GLY A 48 1.16 -41.07 24.27
C GLY A 48 -0.13 -41.39 25.05
N GLY A 49 -1.24 -40.70 24.76
CA GLY A 49 -2.51 -40.82 25.47
C GLY A 49 -3.46 -41.93 25.00
N LYS A 50 -3.09 -42.75 24.00
CA LYS A 50 -3.95 -43.84 23.49
C LYS A 50 -3.54 -45.21 24.04
N VAL A 51 -3.89 -45.45 25.30
CA VAL A 51 -4.03 -46.80 25.86
C VAL A 51 -5.36 -46.86 26.65
N PHE A 52 -6.34 -47.50 26.02
CA PHE A 52 -7.64 -48.01 26.50
C PHE A 52 -8.50 -47.16 27.45
N SER A 53 -9.62 -46.65 26.93
CA SER A 53 -10.90 -46.76 27.64
C SER A 53 -12.08 -46.80 26.67
N ARG A 54 -12.82 -47.91 26.75
CA ARG A 54 -14.15 -48.16 26.17
C ARG A 54 -15.18 -47.39 27.02
N GLY A 55 -16.18 -46.78 26.37
CA GLY A 55 -17.38 -46.21 27.02
C GLY A 55 -17.91 -45.05 26.18
N SER A 56 -18.90 -45.29 25.31
CA SER A 56 -20.34 -45.11 25.55
C SER A 56 -20.79 -43.65 25.45
N ASP A 57 -21.67 -43.41 24.47
CA ASP A 57 -22.79 -42.47 24.43
C ASP A 57 -22.65 -41.05 24.98
N GLY A 58 -22.95 -40.06 24.14
CA GLY A 58 -23.23 -38.71 24.62
C GLY A 58 -23.41 -37.66 23.53
N CYS A 59 -24.59 -37.62 22.91
CA CYS A 59 -25.08 -36.44 22.22
C CYS A 59 -25.20 -35.24 23.18
N SER A 60 -24.63 -34.08 22.82
CA SER A 60 -25.13 -32.76 23.28
C SER A 60 -24.77 -31.72 22.19
N ALA A 61 -25.75 -31.29 21.39
CA ALA A 61 -26.73 -30.23 21.66
C ALA A 61 -26.14 -28.80 21.49
N SER A 62 -26.34 -28.30 20.26
CA SER A 62 -26.60 -26.93 19.82
C SER A 62 -26.69 -25.84 20.92
N ALA A 63 -25.77 -24.87 20.88
CA ALA A 63 -25.95 -23.57 21.50
C ALA A 63 -26.12 -22.50 20.40
N ARG A 64 -27.39 -22.24 20.08
CA ARG A 64 -27.90 -21.18 19.22
C ARG A 64 -27.78 -19.84 19.96
N GLN A 65 -26.79 -19.01 19.62
CA GLN A 65 -26.77 -17.61 20.08
C GLN A 65 -27.56 -16.73 19.10
N GLN A 66 -28.66 -16.21 19.60
CA GLN A 66 -29.56 -15.27 18.92
C GLN A 66 -29.00 -13.85 18.96
N ARG A 67 -28.93 -13.26 17.76
CA ARG A 67 -29.30 -11.89 17.36
C ARG A 67 -29.50 -10.84 18.46
N LYS A 68 -28.88 -9.67 18.24
CA LYS A 68 -29.48 -8.38 18.55
C LYS A 68 -29.28 -7.42 17.38
N SER A 69 -30.39 -7.12 16.73
CA SER A 69 -30.57 -6.11 15.69
C SER A 69 -30.98 -4.79 16.34
N THR A 70 -30.28 -3.71 16.02
CA THR A 70 -30.78 -2.33 16.16
C THR A 70 -30.18 -1.50 15.04
N SER A 71 -31.04 -0.96 14.20
CA SER A 71 -30.77 0.15 13.27
C SER A 71 -31.54 1.39 13.78
N PRO A 72 -31.38 2.58 13.20
CA PRO A 72 -30.16 3.25 12.76
C PRO A 72 -30.04 4.64 13.43
N ALA A 73 -28.83 5.19 13.54
CA ALA A 73 -28.65 6.61 13.85
C ALA A 73 -27.54 7.18 12.97
N HIS A 74 -27.90 8.25 12.24
CA HIS A 74 -26.97 9.10 11.51
C HIS A 74 -25.86 9.58 12.45
N ALA A 75 -24.63 9.17 12.16
CA ALA A 75 -23.44 9.86 12.60
C ALA A 75 -22.41 9.72 11.49
N SER A 76 -21.87 10.84 11.04
CA SER A 76 -20.65 10.92 10.24
C SER A 76 -19.49 10.35 11.06
N SER A 77 -19.35 9.02 11.09
CA SER A 77 -18.26 8.35 11.77
C SER A 77 -17.14 8.13 10.78
N LYS A 78 -16.03 8.84 10.97
CA LYS A 78 -14.71 8.38 10.50
C LYS A 78 -14.58 6.91 10.90
N PHE A 79 -14.29 6.07 9.92
CA PHE A 79 -14.34 4.62 10.03
C PHE A 79 -13.34 4.13 11.09
N ALA A 80 -13.83 3.89 12.31
CA ALA A 80 -13.07 3.36 13.44
C ALA A 80 -13.31 1.84 13.63
N GLY A 81 -13.47 1.11 12.52
CA GLY A 81 -13.47 -0.34 12.53
C GLY A 81 -12.03 -0.85 12.48
N THR A 82 -11.49 -1.23 13.63
CA THR A 82 -10.18 -1.91 13.73
C THR A 82 -10.31 -3.32 13.13
N PHE A 83 -10.19 -3.44 11.81
CA PHE A 83 -10.10 -4.76 11.19
C PHE A 83 -8.85 -5.47 11.72
N ARG A 84 -8.96 -6.77 12.02
CA ARG A 84 -7.83 -7.54 12.54
C ARG A 84 -6.71 -7.49 11.50
N THR A 85 -5.64 -6.79 11.84
CA THR A 85 -4.55 -6.31 10.97
C THR A 85 -3.64 -7.41 10.39
N GLY A 86 -4.12 -8.64 10.27
CA GLY A 86 -3.31 -9.77 9.79
C GLY A 86 -3.88 -10.55 8.61
N ARG A 87 -5.16 -10.36 8.25
CA ARG A 87 -5.82 -11.15 7.19
C ARG A 87 -6.81 -10.39 6.32
N ALA A 88 -7.09 -9.14 6.66
CA ALA A 88 -7.99 -8.32 5.88
C ALA A 88 -7.32 -7.90 4.57
N VAL A 89 -8.04 -8.05 3.46
CA VAL A 89 -7.58 -7.65 2.12
C VAL A 89 -8.54 -6.60 1.58
N LEU A 90 -7.98 -5.50 1.09
CA LEU A 90 -8.73 -4.42 0.47
C LEU A 90 -8.91 -4.65 -1.03
N TYR A 91 -10.09 -4.33 -1.53
CA TYR A 91 -10.48 -4.43 -2.94
C TYR A 91 -11.00 -3.08 -3.44
N CYS A 92 -10.54 -2.68 -4.62
CA CYS A 92 -11.15 -1.60 -5.37
C CYS A 92 -12.33 -2.16 -6.17
N VAL A 93 -13.49 -1.49 -6.08
CA VAL A 93 -14.68 -1.85 -6.85
C VAL A 93 -15.15 -0.66 -7.66
N ARG A 94 -15.33 -0.85 -8.97
CA ARG A 94 -15.95 0.12 -9.85
C ARG A 94 -17.45 0.01 -9.74
N LEU A 95 -18.09 1.09 -9.32
CA LEU A 95 -19.53 1.09 -9.12
C LEU A 95 -20.24 0.94 -10.47
N ALA A 96 -19.68 1.43 -11.58
CA ALA A 96 -20.30 1.39 -12.92
C ALA A 96 -20.78 -0.01 -13.36
N ASP A 97 -19.99 -1.04 -13.10
CA ASP A 97 -20.17 -2.40 -13.62
C ASP A 97 -19.85 -3.51 -12.60
N GLY A 98 -19.50 -3.14 -11.37
CA GLY A 98 -19.05 -4.08 -10.35
C GLY A 98 -17.71 -4.73 -10.68
N TYR A 99 -16.86 -4.11 -11.51
CA TYR A 99 -15.52 -4.63 -11.69
C TYR A 99 -14.73 -4.52 -10.38
N LEU A 100 -14.08 -5.61 -9.95
CA LEU A 100 -13.30 -5.65 -8.71
C LEU A 100 -11.87 -6.11 -8.96
N PHE A 101 -10.94 -5.57 -8.19
CA PHE A 101 -9.54 -6.01 -8.17
C PHE A 101 -8.87 -5.70 -6.83
N PRO A 102 -7.80 -6.42 -6.43
CA PRO A 102 -7.10 -6.15 -5.18
C PRO A 102 -6.52 -4.73 -5.17
N ALA A 103 -6.74 -4.00 -4.08
CA ALA A 103 -6.20 -2.66 -3.94
C ALA A 103 -4.66 -2.67 -3.89
N PRO A 104 -3.99 -1.62 -4.40
CA PRO A 104 -2.56 -1.44 -4.17
C PRO A 104 -2.24 -1.41 -2.67
N ASN A 105 -1.21 -2.17 -2.25
CA ASN A 105 -0.83 -2.37 -0.85
C ASN A 105 -1.93 -2.94 0.06
N SER A 106 -2.92 -3.65 -0.50
CA SER A 106 -4.10 -4.19 0.22
C SER A 106 -3.79 -5.01 1.47
N GLN A 107 -2.60 -5.63 1.54
CA GLN A 107 -2.16 -6.51 2.62
C GLN A 107 -1.43 -5.79 3.77
N PHE A 108 -1.12 -4.50 3.62
CA PHE A 108 -0.31 -3.74 4.59
C PHE A 108 -1.06 -2.58 5.23
N VAL A 109 -2.30 -2.33 4.81
CA VAL A 109 -2.96 -1.05 5.06
C VAL A 109 -4.14 -1.25 6.00
N ALA A 110 -4.12 -0.54 7.12
CA ALA A 110 -5.26 -0.43 8.02
C ALA A 110 -6.39 0.39 7.36
N SER A 111 -7.62 0.24 7.85
CA SER A 111 -8.81 0.90 7.27
C SER A 111 -8.74 2.43 7.25
N ASP A 112 -7.88 3.05 8.04
CA ASP A 112 -7.64 4.49 8.08
C ASP A 112 -7.01 5.06 6.81
N ALA A 113 -6.36 4.23 5.99
CA ALA A 113 -5.84 4.62 4.69
C ALA A 113 -6.78 4.29 3.51
N ALA A 114 -8.05 3.99 3.80
CA ALA A 114 -9.09 3.77 2.79
C ALA A 114 -9.23 4.94 1.81
N ASP A 115 -9.13 6.19 2.28
CA ASP A 115 -9.24 7.37 1.41
C ASP A 115 -8.08 7.47 0.42
N ALA A 116 -6.86 7.16 0.86
CA ALA A 116 -5.68 7.15 -0.01
C ALA A 116 -5.77 6.04 -1.06
N ILE A 117 -6.23 4.85 -0.65
CA ILE A 117 -6.47 3.73 -1.54
C ILE A 117 -7.57 4.05 -2.54
N LEU A 118 -8.66 4.67 -2.11
CA LEU A 118 -9.74 5.10 -2.99
C LEU A 118 -9.21 6.01 -4.11
N ARG A 119 -8.36 6.98 -3.78
CA ARG A 119 -7.73 7.87 -4.78
C ARG A 119 -6.87 7.08 -5.77
N GLN A 120 -6.15 6.06 -5.30
CA GLN A 120 -5.39 5.17 -6.17
C GLN A 120 -6.30 4.34 -7.08
N CYS A 121 -7.40 3.78 -6.55
CA CYS A 121 -8.41 3.07 -7.35
C CYS A 121 -8.99 3.96 -8.46
N GLN A 122 -9.33 5.22 -8.12
CA GLN A 122 -9.84 6.21 -9.06
C GLN A 122 -8.83 6.53 -10.16
N TYR A 123 -7.55 6.66 -9.81
CA TYR A 123 -6.48 6.89 -10.78
C TYR A 123 -6.27 5.68 -11.71
N ILE A 124 -6.28 4.45 -11.18
CA ILE A 124 -6.08 3.21 -11.95
C ILE A 124 -7.20 3.00 -12.96
N CYS A 125 -8.45 3.31 -12.59
CA CYS A 125 -9.62 3.10 -13.43
C CYS A 125 -10.06 4.32 -14.24
N GLU A 126 -9.44 5.48 -13.98
CA GLU A 126 -9.84 6.78 -14.56
C GLU A 126 -11.32 7.11 -14.32
N ASP A 127 -11.88 6.59 -13.23
CA ASP A 127 -13.29 6.69 -12.89
C ASP A 127 -13.44 7.24 -11.46
N PRO A 128 -14.16 8.36 -11.25
CA PRO A 128 -14.44 8.85 -9.90
C PRO A 128 -15.39 7.92 -9.12
N ALA A 129 -16.23 7.14 -9.81
CA ALA A 129 -17.23 6.24 -9.23
C ALA A 129 -16.62 4.89 -8.80
N MET A 130 -15.57 4.96 -8.01
CA MET A 130 -14.94 3.82 -7.33
C MET A 130 -15.35 3.80 -5.86
N ASP A 131 -15.32 2.62 -5.27
CA ASP A 131 -15.42 2.42 -3.82
C ASP A 131 -14.41 1.36 -3.35
N VAL A 132 -14.12 1.36 -2.05
CA VAL A 132 -13.17 0.42 -1.44
C VAL A 132 -13.94 -0.52 -0.53
N TYR A 133 -13.72 -1.80 -0.76
CA TYR A 133 -14.30 -2.88 0.03
C TYR A 133 -13.20 -3.60 0.81
N VAL A 134 -13.57 -4.11 1.98
CA VAL A 134 -12.70 -4.92 2.83
C VAL A 134 -13.23 -6.33 2.90
N LEU A 135 -12.34 -7.29 2.67
CA LEU A 135 -12.57 -8.69 2.94
C LEU A 135 -11.85 -9.00 4.25
N GLU A 136 -12.60 -9.21 5.34
CA GLU A 136 -12.02 -9.38 6.69
C GLU A 136 -11.13 -10.63 6.80
N ASP A 137 -11.53 -11.69 6.10
CA ASP A 137 -10.84 -12.97 6.08
C ASP A 137 -10.57 -13.40 4.63
N ALA A 138 -9.30 -13.59 4.27
CA ALA A 138 -8.89 -14.07 2.95
C ALA A 138 -9.40 -15.49 2.59
N ASN A 139 -9.98 -16.22 3.55
CA ASN A 139 -10.63 -17.50 3.30
C ASN A 139 -12.07 -17.35 2.78
N LEU A 140 -12.66 -16.17 2.88
CA LEU A 140 -14.01 -15.88 2.40
C LEU A 140 -13.98 -15.50 0.92
N GLY A 141 -15.10 -15.74 0.24
CA GLY A 141 -15.28 -15.30 -1.14
C GLY A 141 -15.36 -13.78 -1.25
N THR A 142 -14.92 -13.24 -2.38
CA THR A 142 -15.03 -11.80 -2.70
C THR A 142 -16.46 -11.27 -2.60
N GLU A 143 -17.47 -12.11 -2.74
CA GLU A 143 -18.87 -11.79 -2.50
C GLU A 143 -19.18 -11.26 -1.09
N GLN A 144 -18.42 -11.67 -0.07
CA GLN A 144 -18.64 -11.30 1.34
C GLN A 144 -17.88 -10.04 1.76
N MET A 145 -17.26 -9.34 0.80
CA MET A 145 -16.57 -8.09 1.10
C MET A 145 -17.58 -6.98 1.47
N ILE A 146 -17.18 -6.08 2.36
CA ILE A 146 -18.03 -5.01 2.88
C ILE A 146 -17.46 -3.65 2.45
N SER A 147 -18.30 -2.75 1.94
CA SER A 147 -17.84 -1.39 1.60
C SER A 147 -17.43 -0.64 2.86
N ILE A 148 -16.27 0.02 2.82
CA ILE A 148 -15.81 0.88 3.90
C ILE A 148 -16.73 2.10 4.04
N ARG A 149 -17.26 2.62 2.93
CA ARG A 149 -18.09 3.84 2.92
C ARG A 149 -19.54 3.56 3.29
N SER A 150 -20.19 2.62 2.58
CA SER A 150 -21.63 2.37 2.72
C SER A 150 -21.95 1.26 3.72
N GLN A 151 -20.96 0.49 4.18
CA GLN A 151 -21.15 -0.67 5.05
C GLN A 151 -22.11 -1.72 4.47
N THR A 152 -22.26 -1.73 3.15
CA THR A 152 -23.08 -2.71 2.43
C THR A 152 -22.20 -3.84 1.94
N SER A 153 -22.72 -5.07 1.96
CA SER A 153 -22.07 -6.21 1.33
C SER A 153 -21.96 -5.98 -0.17
N TYR A 154 -20.93 -6.56 -0.78
CA TYR A 154 -20.77 -6.53 -2.22
C TYR A 154 -21.83 -7.37 -2.94
N GLN A 155 -22.33 -8.46 -2.33
CA GLN A 155 -23.49 -9.19 -2.87
C GLN A 155 -24.75 -8.33 -3.00
N ASP A 156 -24.96 -7.40 -2.06
CA ASP A 156 -26.14 -6.53 -2.04
C ASP A 156 -26.04 -5.39 -3.07
N PHE A 157 -24.88 -5.24 -3.70
CA PHE A 157 -24.67 -4.22 -4.71
C PHE A 157 -25.37 -4.61 -6.02
N PRO A 158 -26.32 -3.80 -6.56
CA PRO A 158 -27.14 -4.19 -7.71
C PRO A 158 -26.35 -4.52 -9.00
N ARG A 159 -25.12 -4.03 -9.10
CA ARG A 159 -24.24 -4.27 -10.24
C ARG A 159 -23.07 -5.19 -9.92
N ALA A 160 -23.12 -5.90 -8.79
CA ALA A 160 -22.10 -6.87 -8.42
C ALA A 160 -21.89 -7.88 -9.56
N PHE A 161 -20.62 -8.12 -9.89
CA PHE A 161 -20.17 -9.07 -10.91
C PHE A 161 -20.65 -8.85 -12.35
N ARG A 162 -21.39 -7.75 -12.65
CA ARG A 162 -21.93 -7.51 -14.00
C ARG A 162 -20.86 -7.39 -15.08
N TYR A 163 -19.64 -6.98 -14.71
CA TYR A 163 -18.49 -6.93 -15.62
C TYR A 163 -18.15 -8.27 -16.27
N ARG A 164 -18.57 -9.40 -15.69
CA ARG A 164 -18.32 -10.75 -16.23
C ARG A 164 -19.17 -11.04 -17.47
N ASP A 165 -20.34 -10.42 -17.56
CA ASP A 165 -21.32 -10.67 -18.63
C ASP A 165 -21.30 -9.59 -19.72
N GLN A 166 -20.39 -8.60 -19.61
CA GLN A 166 -20.29 -7.50 -20.56
C GLN A 166 -19.36 -7.83 -21.73
N GLU A 167 -19.86 -7.70 -22.96
CA GLU A 167 -19.08 -7.90 -24.19
C GLU A 167 -17.96 -6.85 -24.34
N ASN A 168 -18.22 -5.59 -23.94
CA ASN A 168 -17.27 -4.48 -24.04
C ASN A 168 -16.57 -4.17 -22.70
N PHE A 169 -16.25 -5.20 -21.93
CA PHE A 169 -15.61 -5.03 -20.63
C PHE A 169 -14.21 -4.41 -20.75
N ARG A 170 -14.02 -3.23 -20.12
CA ARG A 170 -12.72 -2.55 -20.02
C ARG A 170 -12.14 -2.71 -18.63
N LYS A 171 -11.03 -3.45 -18.53
CA LYS A 171 -10.22 -3.53 -17.30
C LYS A 171 -9.60 -2.16 -17.00
N CYS A 172 -9.32 -1.92 -15.72
CA CYS A 172 -8.57 -0.73 -15.32
C CYS A 172 -7.08 -0.86 -15.71
N ASP A 173 -6.41 0.27 -15.94
CA ASP A 173 -5.05 0.31 -16.45
C ASP A 173 -4.01 0.31 -15.32
N TRP A 174 -3.61 -0.91 -14.95
CA TRP A 174 -2.54 -1.11 -13.98
C TRP A 174 -1.17 -0.69 -14.49
N ASN A 175 -0.92 -0.80 -15.80
CA ASN A 175 0.39 -0.49 -16.37
C ASN A 175 0.66 1.01 -16.25
N ARG A 176 -0.35 1.84 -16.53
CA ARG A 176 -0.26 3.29 -16.32
C ARG A 176 0.03 3.66 -14.87
N TYR A 177 -0.62 3.01 -13.92
CA TYR A 177 -0.35 3.24 -12.49
C TYR A 177 1.08 2.86 -12.11
N VAL A 178 1.53 1.67 -12.52
CA VAL A 178 2.89 1.19 -12.23
C VAL A 178 3.94 2.10 -12.87
N ALA A 179 3.77 2.49 -14.13
CA ALA A 179 4.65 3.44 -14.82
C ALA A 179 4.74 4.76 -14.04
N ARG A 180 3.60 5.28 -13.57
CA ARG A 180 3.57 6.52 -12.77
C ARG A 180 4.32 6.38 -11.45
N ILE A 181 4.18 5.24 -10.76
CA ILE A 181 4.92 4.99 -9.52
C ILE A 181 6.42 4.93 -9.78
N TYR A 182 6.86 4.30 -10.89
CA TYR A 182 8.28 4.27 -11.26
C TYR A 182 8.83 5.66 -11.57
N GLU A 183 8.10 6.49 -12.31
CA GLU A 183 8.49 7.89 -12.57
C GLU A 183 8.69 8.69 -11.26
N LEU A 184 7.75 8.54 -10.32
CA LEU A 184 7.83 9.20 -9.02
C LEU A 184 9.01 8.70 -8.17
N GLN A 185 9.36 7.42 -8.28
CA GLN A 185 10.53 6.86 -7.61
C GLN A 185 11.83 7.39 -8.23
N GLN A 186 11.93 7.45 -9.56
CA GLN A 186 13.11 7.98 -10.26
C GLN A 186 13.32 9.46 -9.94
N THR A 187 12.28 10.28 -10.02
CA THR A 187 12.36 11.72 -9.66
C THR A 187 12.75 11.93 -8.19
N LYS A 188 12.27 11.07 -7.28
CA LYS A 188 12.68 11.09 -5.86
C LYS A 188 14.15 10.68 -5.67
N GLN A 189 14.65 9.72 -6.44
CA GLN A 189 16.06 9.33 -6.41
C GLN A 189 16.95 10.44 -6.96
N MET A 190 16.61 11.00 -8.13
CA MET A 190 17.35 12.10 -8.75
C MET A 190 17.40 13.34 -7.86
N SER A 191 16.28 13.71 -7.21
CA SER A 191 16.26 14.85 -6.27
C SER A 191 17.11 14.60 -5.03
N LYS A 192 17.16 13.35 -4.53
CA LYS A 192 18.05 12.97 -3.42
C LYS A 192 19.52 13.04 -3.82
N GLU A 193 19.86 12.59 -5.03
CA GLU A 193 21.22 12.69 -5.57
C GLU A 193 21.63 14.16 -5.78
N MET A 194 20.75 15.00 -6.33
CA MET A 194 21.01 16.44 -6.47
C MET A 194 21.20 17.17 -5.15
N ALA A 195 20.53 16.74 -4.08
CA ALA A 195 20.72 17.31 -2.74
C ALA A 195 22.11 17.00 -2.15
N ASP A 196 22.76 15.93 -2.59
CA ASP A 196 24.11 15.54 -2.16
C ASP A 196 25.21 16.21 -3.01
N VAL A 197 24.86 16.74 -4.19
CA VAL A 197 25.78 17.50 -5.04
C VAL A 197 25.96 18.91 -4.47
N SER A 198 27.05 19.12 -3.73
CA SER A 198 27.51 20.46 -3.34
C SER A 198 27.96 21.24 -4.57
N VAL A 199 27.10 22.14 -5.07
CA VAL A 199 27.47 23.08 -6.13
C VAL A 199 28.28 24.21 -5.48
N PRO A 200 29.60 24.30 -5.70
CA PRO A 200 30.38 25.38 -5.12
C PRO A 200 29.87 26.72 -5.66
N PRO A 201 29.71 27.75 -4.81
CA PRO A 201 29.32 29.07 -5.29
C PRO A 201 30.37 29.58 -6.28
N PRO A 202 29.96 30.23 -7.39
CA PRO A 202 30.90 30.79 -8.34
C PRO A 202 31.83 31.78 -7.63
N ALA A 203 33.14 31.53 -7.71
CA ALA A 203 34.16 32.24 -6.92
C ALA A 203 34.31 33.73 -7.28
N LEU A 204 33.75 34.16 -8.40
CA LEU A 204 33.88 35.53 -8.90
C LEU A 204 32.51 36.05 -9.30
N ARG A 205 32.13 37.20 -8.73
CA ARG A 205 31.02 38.00 -9.25
C ARG A 205 31.37 38.35 -10.70
N PRO A 206 30.54 37.99 -11.70
CA PRO A 206 30.79 38.41 -13.07
C PRO A 206 30.88 39.94 -13.08
N LYS A 207 31.98 40.49 -13.58
CA LYS A 207 32.12 41.92 -13.80
C LYS A 207 31.07 42.30 -14.83
N ILE A 208 30.03 42.99 -14.39
CA ILE A 208 29.19 43.76 -15.28
C ILE A 208 30.12 44.87 -15.77
N GLU A 209 30.65 44.74 -16.98
CA GLU A 209 31.29 45.86 -17.65
C GLU A 209 30.18 46.92 -17.83
N GLU A 210 30.15 47.89 -16.92
CA GLU A 210 29.47 49.15 -17.13
C GLU A 210 30.11 49.79 -18.36
N ASN A 211 29.60 49.46 -19.54
CA ASN A 211 29.81 50.30 -20.70
C ASN A 211 29.18 51.64 -20.33
N ARG A 212 30.03 52.57 -19.92
CA ARG A 212 29.70 53.96 -19.59
C ARG A 212 28.89 54.55 -20.73
N VAL A 213 27.58 54.63 -20.58
CA VAL A 213 26.80 55.63 -21.31
C VAL A 213 27.08 56.93 -20.57
N SER A 214 28.06 57.68 -21.08
CA SER A 214 28.32 59.04 -20.64
C SER A 214 27.05 59.86 -20.90
N MET A 215 26.48 60.38 -19.81
CA MET A 215 25.46 61.41 -19.88
C MET A 215 26.16 62.69 -20.35
N GLU A 216 25.79 63.17 -21.53
CA GLU A 216 25.70 64.59 -21.91
C GLU A 216 25.34 64.65 -23.40
N GLU A 217 24.05 64.62 -23.72
CA GLU A 217 23.45 65.58 -24.65
C GLU A 217 21.91 65.45 -24.61
N THR A 218 21.27 66.57 -24.36
CA THR A 218 19.83 66.78 -24.45
C THR A 218 19.30 66.37 -25.82
N GLY A 219 18.32 65.45 -25.86
CA GLY A 219 17.64 65.11 -27.10
C GLY A 219 16.45 64.19 -26.91
N SER A 220 15.26 64.80 -26.85
CA SER A 220 13.93 64.28 -27.22
C SER A 220 13.73 62.76 -27.28
N VAL A 221 12.73 62.27 -26.53
CA VAL A 221 12.04 60.99 -26.79
C VAL A 221 11.66 60.95 -28.27
N LYS A 222 12.33 60.09 -29.04
CA LYS A 222 11.88 59.65 -30.36
C LYS A 222 11.59 58.17 -30.24
N GLU A 223 10.31 57.87 -30.44
CA GLU A 223 9.74 56.73 -31.16
C GLU A 223 10.66 55.52 -31.38
N VAL A 224 10.16 54.36 -30.93
CA VAL A 224 10.79 53.04 -31.04
C VAL A 224 11.13 52.73 -32.49
N GLU A 225 12.41 52.87 -32.84
CA GLU A 225 12.95 52.36 -34.10
C GLU A 225 13.25 50.85 -33.92
N PRO A 226 12.79 49.97 -34.83
CA PRO A 226 12.96 48.54 -34.68
C PRO A 226 14.44 48.16 -34.72
N LEU A 227 14.84 47.31 -33.77
CA LEU A 227 16.17 46.74 -33.68
C LEU A 227 16.51 46.03 -34.99
N ILE A 228 17.43 46.65 -35.75
CA ILE A 228 18.07 46.07 -36.94
C ILE A 228 18.58 44.68 -36.57
N GLU A 229 18.20 43.70 -37.39
CA GLU A 229 18.50 42.28 -37.30
C GLU A 229 19.98 42.03 -36.98
N ARG A 230 20.28 41.80 -35.70
CA ARG A 230 21.55 41.20 -35.30
C ARG A 230 21.41 39.68 -35.45
N PRO A 231 22.29 38.99 -36.19
CA PRO A 231 22.21 37.54 -36.31
C PRO A 231 22.55 36.88 -34.97
N VAL A 232 21.52 36.55 -34.18
CA VAL A 232 21.65 35.77 -32.95
C VAL A 232 21.65 34.29 -33.33
N ARG A 233 22.78 33.61 -33.13
CA ARG A 233 22.87 32.16 -33.33
C ARG A 233 22.32 31.46 -32.09
N ILE A 234 21.08 30.97 -32.19
CA ILE A 234 20.46 30.14 -31.16
C ILE A 234 21.08 28.74 -31.26
N VAL A 235 21.84 28.33 -30.24
CA VAL A 235 22.41 26.98 -30.16
C VAL A 235 21.72 26.27 -28.99
N GLY A 236 20.73 25.44 -29.31
CA GLY A 236 19.98 24.65 -28.32
C GLY A 236 18.88 23.82 -29.00
N PRO A 237 18.47 22.69 -28.40
CA PRO A 237 17.39 21.87 -28.95
C PRO A 237 16.08 22.66 -29.03
N VAL A 238 15.43 22.63 -30.20
CA VAL A 238 14.19 23.34 -30.48
C VAL A 238 13.03 22.59 -29.83
N PHE A 239 12.46 23.14 -28.76
CA PHE A 239 11.38 22.52 -27.99
C PHE A 239 9.98 22.99 -28.39
N LEU A 240 9.73 23.35 -29.65
CA LEU A 240 8.37 23.68 -30.11
C LEU A 240 8.19 23.27 -31.58
N GLN A 241 7.15 22.48 -31.85
CA GLN A 241 6.66 22.20 -33.21
C GLN A 241 5.62 23.25 -33.59
N PRO A 242 5.75 23.94 -34.74
CA PRO A 242 4.73 24.87 -35.22
C PRO A 242 3.54 24.12 -35.85
N GLN A 243 2.32 24.58 -35.54
CA GLN A 243 1.07 24.23 -36.22
C GLN A 243 0.99 24.88 -37.60
#